data_AF-A0A8S2DLF4-F1
#
_entry.id   AF-A0A8S2DLF4-F1
#
_cell.length_a   1.000
_cell.length_b   1.000
_cell.length_c   1.000
_cell.angle_alpha   90.00
_cell.angle_beta   90.00
_cell.angle_gamma   90.00
#
_symmetry.space_group_name_H-M   'P 1'
#
loop_
_entity.id
_entity.type
_entity.pdbx_description
1 polymer ?
#
loop_
_entity_poly.entity_id
_entity_poly.type
_entity_poly.pdbx_seq_one_letter_code
_entity_poly.pdbx_strand_id
1 'polypeptide(L)'
;MAINQAFRTEDIALWYLFRFYIIDLCTQLEKIHKEQNLQTTLTLYRGQSHLPTKEFENIKSNIGGLISTNGFLSSSKDIEQTSQFVLGATDTEDFKVVLFEITVDAAKLKNIIFVDIDQYTGILGEKEILFSIGSVFKIESVNYDTNLNLWNIKMKATDEGTYEVKQRIDTMRKKFQNRNINLLFGRVLLDMSQFTKAESYFQMMLQVLPRQHEDLASVYDHIGELNMRTTNWNEAIKNFNSAYQIKKKKLRSNHPDLGVTLNSIGNYYKAIGNLTEANVYYTKALCCSNDQKNVAITKLNIGTIHTINGQYDEAVDLCMEARDILQQIQSCPQAEILHCHGIIGDIHLAKQDYQQAQDFYLTAFK
;
A
#
# COMPACT_ATOMS: atom_id res chain seq x y z
N MET A 1 19.37 -14.49 -2.89
CA MET A 1 19.95 -13.39 -2.07
C MET A 1 19.38 -12.01 -2.42
N ALA A 2 19.23 -11.63 -3.70
CA ALA A 2 18.82 -10.27 -4.10
C ALA A 2 17.41 -9.82 -3.67
N ILE A 3 16.42 -10.73 -3.62
CA ILE A 3 15.02 -10.34 -3.33
C ILE A 3 14.79 -10.05 -1.85
N ASN A 4 15.23 -10.94 -0.95
CA ASN A 4 15.16 -10.67 0.49
C ASN A 4 16.02 -9.47 0.89
N GLN A 5 17.12 -9.22 0.19
CA GLN A 5 17.87 -7.98 0.34
C GLN A 5 17.01 -6.77 -0.05
N ALA A 6 16.33 -6.80 -1.19
CA ALA A 6 15.45 -5.72 -1.63
C ALA A 6 14.37 -5.40 -0.57
N PHE A 7 13.71 -6.42 -0.01
CA PHE A 7 12.75 -6.23 1.09
C PHE A 7 13.38 -5.61 2.34
N ARG A 8 14.57 -6.06 2.72
CA ARG A 8 15.27 -5.57 3.91
C ARG A 8 15.77 -4.13 3.76
N THR A 9 16.23 -3.74 2.57
CA THR A 9 16.76 -2.39 2.32
C THR A 9 15.67 -1.38 1.94
N GLU A 10 14.43 -1.83 1.76
CA GLU A 10 13.31 -1.04 1.26
C GLU A 10 13.66 -0.28 -0.04
N ASP A 11 14.50 -0.90 -0.86
CA ASP A 11 14.98 -0.30 -2.10
C ASP A 11 13.89 -0.41 -3.16
N ILE A 12 13.30 0.75 -3.47
CA ILE A 12 12.20 0.91 -4.41
C ILE A 12 12.59 0.46 -5.83
N ALA A 13 13.83 0.69 -6.25
CA ALA A 13 14.28 0.31 -7.57
C ALA A 13 14.37 -1.21 -7.68
N LEU A 14 14.90 -1.88 -6.64
CA LEU A 14 14.94 -3.33 -6.59
C LEU A 14 13.53 -3.93 -6.49
N TRP A 15 12.63 -3.36 -5.69
CA TRP A 15 11.22 -3.79 -5.63
C TRP A 15 10.53 -3.69 -6.98
N TYR A 16 10.71 -2.57 -7.67
CA TYR A 16 10.17 -2.41 -9.02
C TYR A 16 10.75 -3.44 -9.97
N LEU A 17 12.08 -3.62 -9.99
CA LEU A 17 12.74 -4.57 -10.87
C LEU A 17 12.25 -6.01 -10.64
N PHE A 18 12.12 -6.43 -9.37
CA PHE A 18 11.71 -7.78 -9.02
C PHE A 18 10.19 -7.98 -8.94
N ARG A 19 9.35 -6.95 -9.13
CA ARG A 19 7.90 -7.03 -8.88
C ARG A 19 7.21 -8.20 -9.59
N PHE A 20 7.53 -8.44 -10.86
CA PHE A 20 6.93 -9.52 -11.64
C PHE A 20 7.37 -10.88 -11.12
N TYR A 21 8.66 -11.02 -10.77
CA TYR A 21 9.18 -12.23 -10.16
C TYR A 21 8.57 -12.48 -8.78
N ILE A 22 8.42 -11.46 -7.94
CA ILE A 22 7.79 -11.57 -6.62
C ILE A 22 6.34 -12.03 -6.77
N ILE A 23 5.58 -11.43 -7.69
CA ILE A 23 4.18 -11.81 -7.96
C ILE A 23 4.10 -13.27 -8.43
N ASP A 24 4.95 -13.65 -9.38
CA ASP A 24 5.00 -15.00 -9.92
C ASP A 24 5.37 -16.02 -8.84
N LEU A 25 6.42 -15.75 -8.06
CA LEU A 25 6.84 -16.60 -6.94
C LEU A 25 5.72 -16.76 -5.89
N CYS A 26 5.07 -15.68 -5.47
CA CYS A 26 3.93 -15.76 -4.55
C CYS A 26 2.79 -16.61 -5.14
N THR A 27 2.49 -16.46 -6.42
CA THR A 27 1.43 -17.22 -7.11
C THR A 27 1.77 -18.70 -7.19
N GLN A 28 3.03 -19.04 -7.50
CA GLN A 28 3.49 -20.42 -7.54
C GLN A 28 3.49 -21.05 -6.15
N LEU A 29 3.96 -20.33 -5.13
CA LEU A 29 3.91 -20.81 -3.75
C LEU A 29 2.48 -21.07 -3.29
N GLU A 30 1.54 -20.18 -3.60
CA GLU A 30 0.12 -20.40 -3.31
C GLU A 30 -0.45 -21.64 -3.99
N LYS A 31 -0.08 -21.88 -5.24
CA LYS A 31 -0.52 -23.05 -6.01
C LYS A 31 0.03 -24.34 -5.39
N ILE A 32 1.34 -24.42 -5.21
CA ILE A 32 2.00 -25.62 -4.67
C ILE A 32 1.53 -25.88 -3.24
N HIS A 33 1.36 -24.82 -2.42
CA HIS A 33 0.85 -24.95 -1.06
C HIS A 33 -0.55 -25.58 -1.00
N LYS A 34 -1.41 -25.36 -2.01
CA LYS A 34 -2.74 -26.00 -2.08
C LYS A 34 -2.67 -27.45 -2.55
N GLU A 35 -1.69 -27.76 -3.40
CA GLU A 35 -1.50 -29.11 -3.97
C GLU A 35 -0.77 -30.05 -2.99
N GLN A 36 0.11 -29.51 -2.15
CA GLN A 36 0.80 -30.29 -1.12
C GLN A 36 -0.17 -30.72 -0.01
N ASN A 37 -0.15 -32.00 0.36
CA ASN A 37 -0.98 -32.53 1.45
C ASN A 37 -0.16 -32.75 2.73
N LEU A 38 0.42 -31.69 3.27
CA LEU A 38 1.12 -31.74 4.56
C LEU A 38 0.11 -31.58 5.70
N GLN A 39 -0.16 -32.68 6.42
CA GLN A 39 -1.01 -32.69 7.62
C GLN A 39 -0.26 -32.98 8.91
N THR A 40 1.08 -32.89 8.88
CA THR A 40 1.95 -33.21 10.01
C THR A 40 2.44 -31.97 10.72
N THR A 41 2.74 -32.10 12.00
CA THR A 41 3.52 -31.09 12.72
C THR A 41 4.99 -31.20 12.29
N LEU A 42 5.59 -30.07 11.96
CA LEU A 42 7.01 -29.96 11.59
C LEU A 42 7.74 -29.08 12.60
N THR A 43 9.00 -29.41 12.84
CA THR A 43 9.97 -28.50 13.47
C THR A 43 10.98 -28.10 12.41
N LEU A 44 11.13 -26.79 12.22
CA LEU A 44 12.01 -26.20 11.21
C LEU A 44 13.04 -25.31 11.89
N TYR A 45 14.18 -25.15 11.25
CA TYR A 45 15.32 -24.44 11.78
C TYR A 45 15.79 -23.36 10.80
N ARG A 46 16.20 -22.21 11.34
CA ARG A 46 16.86 -21.17 10.55
C ARG A 46 17.96 -20.50 11.37
N GLY A 47 19.18 -20.52 10.85
CA GLY A 47 20.35 -19.90 11.46
C GLY A 47 20.57 -18.51 10.88
N GLN A 48 20.88 -17.55 11.74
CA GLN A 48 21.21 -16.19 11.34
C GLN A 48 22.37 -15.67 12.19
N SER A 49 23.55 -15.58 11.58
CA SER A 49 24.77 -15.06 12.23
C SER A 49 24.78 -13.53 12.40
N HIS A 50 23.91 -12.82 11.68
CA HIS A 50 23.88 -11.35 11.66
C HIS A 50 22.45 -10.83 11.83
N LEU A 51 21.80 -11.13 12.95
CA LEU A 51 20.53 -10.50 13.30
C LEU A 51 20.82 -9.15 13.96
N PRO A 52 20.36 -7.99 13.43
CA PRO A 52 20.63 -6.70 14.05
C PRO A 52 20.19 -6.67 15.51
N THR A 53 21.02 -6.15 16.41
CA THR A 53 20.74 -6.13 17.86
C THR A 53 19.41 -5.45 18.17
N LYS A 54 19.05 -4.39 17.46
CA LYS A 54 17.74 -3.73 17.60
C LYS A 54 16.56 -4.66 17.28
N GLU A 55 16.68 -5.45 16.21
CA GLU A 55 15.63 -6.41 15.82
C GLU A 55 15.54 -7.54 16.84
N PHE A 56 16.68 -8.03 17.32
CA PHE A 56 16.75 -9.02 18.40
C PHE A 56 16.06 -8.53 19.68
N GLU A 57 16.38 -7.33 20.15
CA GLU A 57 15.77 -6.77 21.38
C GLU A 57 14.25 -6.56 21.21
N ASN A 58 13.80 -6.18 20.01
CA ASN A 58 12.36 -6.13 19.71
C ASN A 58 11.71 -7.51 19.86
N ILE A 59 12.31 -8.57 19.29
CA ILE A 59 11.81 -9.94 19.44
C ILE A 59 11.79 -10.37 20.91
N LYS A 60 12.87 -10.11 21.65
CA LYS A 60 13.01 -10.48 23.06
C LYS A 60 12.00 -9.76 23.96
N SER A 61 11.70 -8.50 23.67
CA SER A 61 10.68 -7.71 24.40
C SER A 61 9.24 -8.15 24.08
N ASN A 62 9.02 -8.85 22.96
CA ASN A 62 7.71 -9.23 22.44
C ASN A 62 7.42 -10.74 22.58
N ILE A 63 7.99 -11.39 23.61
CA ILE A 63 7.69 -12.80 23.94
C ILE A 63 6.20 -12.93 24.26
N GLY A 64 5.55 -13.95 23.67
CA GLY A 64 4.10 -14.15 23.71
C GLY A 64 3.33 -13.35 22.65
N GLY A 65 3.99 -12.38 21.98
CA GLY A 65 3.43 -11.60 20.89
C GLY A 65 3.65 -12.24 19.51
N LEU A 66 3.18 -11.51 18.48
CA LEU A 66 3.26 -11.92 17.08
C LEU A 66 4.37 -11.16 16.33
N ILE A 67 5.02 -11.83 15.38
CA ILE A 67 5.95 -11.26 14.41
C ILE A 67 5.58 -11.72 13.00
N SER A 68 5.74 -10.85 12.01
CA SER A 68 5.49 -11.14 10.59
C SER A 68 6.78 -11.01 9.79
N THR A 69 6.97 -11.83 8.77
CA THR A 69 8.12 -11.73 7.87
C THR A 69 7.94 -10.59 6.86
N ASN A 70 8.97 -9.76 6.69
CA ASN A 70 9.01 -8.71 5.66
C ASN A 70 9.44 -9.24 4.27
N GLY A 71 9.84 -10.51 4.19
CA GLY A 71 10.26 -11.18 2.96
C GLY A 71 9.98 -12.68 3.02
N PHE A 72 10.53 -13.43 2.07
CA PHE A 72 10.43 -14.89 2.09
C PHE A 72 11.33 -15.46 3.19
N LEU A 73 10.81 -16.39 3.99
CA LEU A 73 11.57 -17.03 5.06
C LEU A 73 11.91 -18.46 4.66
N SER A 74 13.19 -18.71 4.42
CA SER A 74 13.74 -20.04 4.15
C SER A 74 14.11 -20.73 5.48
N SER A 75 13.82 -22.02 5.59
CA SER A 75 14.09 -22.82 6.78
C SER A 75 14.34 -24.28 6.40
N SER A 76 15.06 -25.03 7.21
CA SER A 76 15.34 -26.45 6.96
C SER A 76 14.69 -27.34 8.02
N LYS A 77 14.29 -28.56 7.64
CA LYS A 77 13.95 -29.62 8.61
C LYS A 77 15.20 -30.20 9.29
N ASP A 78 16.38 -29.85 8.80
CA ASP A 78 17.66 -30.34 9.28
C ASP A 78 18.42 -29.27 10.10
N ILE A 79 18.61 -29.55 11.38
CA ILE A 79 19.35 -28.66 12.27
C ILE A 79 20.85 -28.62 11.93
N GLU A 80 21.42 -29.73 11.41
CA GLU A 80 22.85 -29.82 11.14
C GLU A 80 23.25 -28.89 9.99
N GLN A 81 22.43 -28.86 8.93
CA GLN A 81 22.62 -27.92 7.82
C GLN A 81 22.49 -26.47 8.29
N THR A 82 21.51 -26.21 9.15
CA THR A 82 21.27 -24.87 9.70
C THR A 82 22.44 -24.38 10.57
N SER A 83 23.07 -25.30 11.31
CA SER A 83 24.19 -24.99 12.19
C SER A 83 25.41 -24.47 11.43
N GLN A 84 25.58 -24.81 10.14
CA GLN A 84 26.67 -24.28 9.32
C GLN A 84 26.61 -22.74 9.15
N PHE A 85 25.42 -22.14 9.19
CA PHE A 85 25.25 -20.69 9.01
C PHE A 85 25.59 -19.86 10.26
N VAL A 86 25.67 -20.52 11.42
CA VAL A 86 25.99 -19.91 12.72
C VAL A 86 27.32 -20.39 13.28
N LEU A 87 27.91 -21.44 12.70
CA LEU A 87 29.17 -22.01 13.15
C LEU A 87 30.30 -20.96 13.16
N GLY A 88 30.92 -20.77 14.32
CA GLY A 88 32.03 -19.83 14.50
C GLY A 88 31.65 -18.36 14.51
N ALA A 89 30.36 -18.02 14.36
CA ALA A 89 29.89 -16.66 14.56
C ALA A 89 29.75 -16.37 16.07
N THR A 90 29.98 -15.12 16.47
CA THR A 90 29.80 -14.65 17.84
C THR A 90 29.00 -13.37 17.87
N ASP A 91 28.29 -13.14 18.97
CA ASP A 91 27.62 -11.87 19.21
C ASP A 91 28.62 -10.70 19.10
N THR A 92 28.12 -9.60 18.53
CA THR A 92 28.79 -8.30 18.50
C THR A 92 27.88 -7.26 19.14
N GLU A 93 28.33 -6.00 19.16
CA GLU A 93 27.47 -4.88 19.55
C GLU A 93 26.30 -4.70 18.57
N ASP A 94 26.58 -4.80 17.27
CA ASP A 94 25.61 -4.54 16.21
C ASP A 94 24.73 -5.75 15.85
N PHE A 95 25.22 -6.97 16.10
CA PHE A 95 24.57 -8.20 15.67
C PHE A 95 24.57 -9.30 16.73
N LYS A 96 23.52 -10.13 16.68
CA LYS A 96 23.34 -11.33 17.48
C LYS A 96 23.31 -12.57 16.60
N VAL A 97 23.89 -13.65 17.11
CA VAL A 97 23.86 -14.97 16.49
C VAL A 97 22.66 -15.73 17.02
N VAL A 98 21.77 -16.10 16.11
CA VAL A 98 20.45 -16.65 16.45
C VAL A 98 20.18 -17.93 15.69
N LEU A 99 19.63 -18.91 16.40
CA LEU A 99 18.94 -20.06 15.84
C LEU A 99 17.44 -19.91 16.10
N PHE A 100 16.67 -19.83 15.02
CA PHE A 100 15.21 -19.90 15.09
C PHE A 100 14.77 -21.35 15.05
N GLU A 101 13.96 -21.76 16.02
CA GLU A 101 13.28 -23.05 16.07
C GLU A 101 11.78 -22.81 15.86
N ILE A 102 11.25 -23.27 14.74
CA ILE A 102 9.92 -22.93 14.25
C ILE A 102 9.04 -24.16 14.27
N THR A 103 7.99 -24.14 15.08
CA THR A 103 6.95 -25.18 15.08
C THR A 103 5.86 -24.83 14.08
N VAL A 104 5.51 -25.77 13.20
CA VAL A 104 4.45 -25.62 12.20
C VAL A 104 3.44 -26.75 12.37
N ASP A 105 2.24 -26.42 12.82
CA ASP A 105 1.11 -27.36 12.86
C ASP A 105 0.31 -27.23 11.56
N ALA A 106 0.80 -27.87 10.50
CA ALA A 106 0.31 -27.69 9.13
C ALA A 106 -1.19 -27.97 8.97
N ALA A 107 -1.74 -28.92 9.76
CA ALA A 107 -3.15 -29.27 9.74
C ALA A 107 -4.07 -28.14 10.25
N LYS A 108 -3.55 -27.20 11.05
CA LYS A 108 -4.34 -26.09 11.62
C LYS A 108 -4.21 -24.77 10.86
N LEU A 109 -3.15 -24.60 10.07
CA LEU A 109 -2.89 -23.38 9.33
C LEU A 109 -3.69 -23.34 8.03
N LYS A 110 -4.28 -22.19 7.74
CA LYS A 110 -5.16 -21.93 6.59
C LYS A 110 -4.76 -20.70 5.79
N ASN A 111 -4.09 -19.73 6.41
CA ASN A 111 -3.78 -18.44 5.77
C ASN A 111 -2.28 -18.25 5.50
N ILE A 112 -1.40 -18.91 6.27
CA ILE A 112 0.04 -18.90 5.99
C ILE A 112 0.36 -19.85 4.83
N ILE A 113 1.08 -19.32 3.84
CA ILE A 113 1.57 -20.07 2.69
C ILE A 113 3.02 -20.47 2.96
N PHE A 114 3.30 -21.77 2.92
CA PHE A 114 4.64 -22.33 2.99
C PHE A 114 4.75 -23.55 2.09
N VAL A 115 5.91 -23.83 1.51
CA VAL A 115 6.07 -24.92 0.55
C VAL A 115 7.33 -25.71 0.85
N ASP A 116 7.23 -27.03 0.72
CA ASP A 116 8.39 -27.92 0.65
C ASP A 116 9.04 -27.82 -0.73
N ILE A 117 10.23 -27.22 -0.79
CA ILE A 117 10.90 -26.88 -2.04
C ILE A 117 12.03 -27.85 -2.43
N ASP A 118 12.25 -28.92 -1.66
CA ASP A 118 13.26 -29.95 -1.97
C ASP A 118 13.12 -30.55 -3.36
N GLN A 119 11.89 -30.68 -3.84
CA GLN A 119 11.59 -31.22 -5.17
C GLN A 119 11.91 -30.24 -6.32
N TYR A 120 12.20 -28.97 -5.99
CA TYR A 120 12.47 -27.90 -6.95
C TYR A 120 13.91 -27.37 -6.86
N THR A 121 14.56 -27.52 -5.71
CA THR A 121 15.99 -27.25 -5.58
C THR A 121 16.74 -28.40 -6.25
N GLY A 122 17.49 -28.14 -7.32
CA GLY A 122 18.32 -29.16 -8.00
C GLY A 122 19.45 -29.75 -7.13
N ILE A 123 19.42 -29.47 -5.82
CA ILE A 123 20.35 -29.88 -4.79
C ILE A 123 19.59 -30.89 -3.91
N LEU A 124 19.83 -32.18 -4.14
CA LEU A 124 19.23 -33.25 -3.36
C LEU A 124 19.61 -33.11 -1.88
N GLY A 125 18.61 -32.89 -1.02
CA GLY A 125 18.72 -33.11 0.42
C GLY A 125 18.74 -31.88 1.33
N GLU A 126 18.42 -30.67 0.85
CA GLU A 126 18.41 -29.46 1.70
C GLU A 126 17.26 -29.43 2.75
N LYS A 127 16.22 -30.26 2.57
CA LYS A 127 15.04 -30.35 3.43
C LYS A 127 14.39 -29.00 3.67
N GLU A 128 14.32 -28.17 2.64
CA GLU A 128 13.98 -26.76 2.74
C GLU A 128 12.46 -26.53 2.67
N ILE A 129 11.95 -25.79 3.65
CA ILE A 129 10.61 -25.19 3.66
C ILE A 129 10.74 -23.68 3.46
N LEU A 130 10.07 -23.17 2.43
CA LEU A 130 10.00 -21.75 2.11
C LEU A 130 8.64 -21.18 2.49
N PHE A 131 8.61 -20.21 3.39
CA PHE A 131 7.43 -19.42 3.74
C PHE A 131 7.30 -18.19 2.84
N SER A 132 6.05 -17.89 2.46
CA SER A 132 5.72 -16.69 1.71
C SER A 132 5.87 -15.41 2.55
N ILE A 133 5.90 -14.27 1.88
CA ILE A 133 5.98 -12.95 2.50
C ILE A 133 4.74 -12.72 3.38
N GLY A 134 4.92 -12.11 4.56
CA GLY A 134 3.84 -11.82 5.48
C GLY A 134 3.39 -13.01 6.33
N SER A 135 4.21 -14.08 6.38
CA SER A 135 3.96 -15.21 7.27
C SER A 135 4.12 -14.79 8.72
N VAL A 136 3.20 -15.23 9.58
CA VAL A 136 3.11 -14.79 10.98
C VAL A 136 3.53 -15.90 11.95
N PHE A 137 4.29 -15.52 12.96
CA PHE A 137 4.80 -16.42 13.99
C PHE A 137 4.53 -15.83 15.36
N LYS A 138 4.18 -16.68 16.32
CA LYS A 138 4.10 -16.34 17.74
C LYS A 138 5.43 -16.65 18.39
N ILE A 139 6.02 -15.68 19.08
CA ILE A 139 7.27 -15.86 19.80
C ILE A 139 6.97 -16.57 21.12
N GLU A 140 7.52 -17.76 21.32
CA GLU A 140 7.28 -18.58 22.51
C GLU A 140 8.34 -18.37 23.58
N SER A 141 9.62 -18.29 23.18
CA SER A 141 10.72 -18.02 24.10
C SER A 141 11.97 -17.52 23.38
N VAL A 142 12.84 -16.84 24.12
CA VAL A 142 14.17 -16.41 23.69
C VAL A 142 15.15 -16.78 24.79
N ASN A 143 16.00 -17.76 24.54
CA ASN A 143 16.95 -18.29 25.52
C ASN A 143 18.37 -18.28 24.96
N TYR A 144 19.37 -18.08 25.81
CA TYR A 144 20.76 -18.21 25.41
C TYR A 144 21.24 -19.66 25.65
N ASP A 145 21.78 -20.29 24.61
CA ASP A 145 22.45 -21.58 24.73
C ASP A 145 23.95 -21.34 24.98
N THR A 146 24.40 -21.57 26.21
CA THR A 146 25.80 -21.38 26.59
C THR A 146 26.74 -22.40 25.96
N ASN A 147 26.25 -23.58 25.57
CA ASN A 147 27.07 -24.63 24.96
C ASN A 147 27.35 -24.29 23.49
N LEU A 148 26.35 -23.76 22.80
CA LEU A 148 26.44 -23.37 21.39
C LEU A 148 26.81 -21.89 21.20
N ASN A 149 26.86 -21.11 22.28
CA ASN A 149 27.17 -19.68 22.29
C ASN A 149 26.28 -18.85 21.33
N LEU A 150 24.99 -19.15 21.33
CA LEU A 150 23.99 -18.51 20.47
C LEU A 150 22.64 -18.37 21.16
N TRP A 151 21.77 -17.51 20.62
CA TRP A 151 20.40 -17.36 21.10
C TRP A 151 19.46 -18.33 20.37
N ASN A 152 18.71 -19.15 21.10
CA ASN A 152 17.60 -19.93 20.56
C ASN A 152 16.29 -19.15 20.71
N ILE A 153 15.67 -18.84 19.58
CA ILE A 153 14.35 -18.19 19.50
C ILE A 153 13.34 -19.25 19.05
N LYS A 154 12.48 -19.68 19.99
CA LYS A 154 11.38 -20.60 19.69
C LYS A 154 10.16 -19.82 19.26
N MET A 155 9.60 -20.20 18.13
CA MET A 155 8.38 -19.59 17.62
C MET A 155 7.46 -20.61 16.94
N LYS A 156 6.19 -20.25 16.82
CA LYS A 156 5.17 -21.10 16.23
C LYS A 156 4.43 -20.37 15.12
N ALA A 157 4.37 -20.96 13.93
CA ALA A 157 3.57 -20.42 12.83
C ALA A 157 2.08 -20.38 13.23
N THR A 158 1.40 -19.27 12.94
CA THR A 158 0.02 -19.04 13.39
C THR A 158 -0.80 -18.18 12.43
N ASP A 159 -2.07 -18.51 12.24
CA ASP A 159 -3.01 -17.65 11.50
C ASP A 159 -3.52 -16.47 12.35
N GLU A 160 -3.14 -16.36 13.62
CA GLU A 160 -3.51 -15.24 14.49
C GLU A 160 -3.09 -13.90 13.85
N GLY A 161 -4.01 -12.94 13.77
CA GLY A 161 -3.79 -11.64 13.12
C GLY A 161 -3.76 -11.66 11.58
N THR A 162 -3.69 -12.82 10.92
CA THR A 162 -3.62 -12.90 9.44
C THR A 162 -4.92 -12.50 8.75
N TYR A 163 -6.07 -12.72 9.38
CA TYR A 163 -7.38 -12.42 8.81
C TYR A 163 -7.59 -10.93 8.56
N GLU A 164 -7.23 -10.08 9.53
CA GLU A 164 -7.37 -8.62 9.42
C GLU A 164 -6.46 -8.05 8.34
N VAL A 165 -5.22 -8.56 8.26
CA VAL A 165 -4.27 -8.20 7.20
C VAL A 165 -4.84 -8.60 5.83
N LYS A 166 -5.38 -9.82 5.71
CA LYS A 166 -6.00 -10.30 4.47
C LYS A 166 -7.20 -9.45 4.06
N GLN A 167 -8.09 -9.11 4.99
CA GLN A 167 -9.22 -8.20 4.72
C GLN A 167 -8.75 -6.83 4.22
N ARG A 168 -7.70 -6.26 4.83
CA ARG A 168 -7.11 -4.99 4.38
C ARG A 168 -6.53 -5.12 2.98
N ILE A 169 -5.79 -6.18 2.69
CA ILE A 169 -5.24 -6.45 1.35
C ILE A 169 -6.38 -6.60 0.34
N ASP A 170 -7.43 -7.36 0.64
CA ASP A 170 -8.56 -7.56 -0.27
C ASP A 170 -9.36 -6.28 -0.49
N THR A 171 -9.51 -5.45 0.55
CA THR A 171 -10.09 -4.11 0.43
C THR A 171 -9.25 -3.22 -0.47
N MET A 172 -7.92 -3.23 -0.31
CA MET A 172 -7.00 -2.52 -1.21
C MET A 172 -7.10 -3.05 -2.64
N ARG A 173 -7.10 -4.37 -2.84
CA ARG A 173 -7.26 -4.98 -4.16
C ARG A 173 -8.54 -4.53 -4.85
N LYS A 174 -9.67 -4.48 -4.13
CA LYS A 174 -10.93 -3.94 -4.65
C LYS A 174 -10.83 -2.44 -4.97
N LYS A 175 -10.27 -1.63 -4.06
CA LYS A 175 -10.05 -0.17 -4.26
C LYS A 175 -9.21 0.12 -5.51
N PHE A 176 -8.27 -0.77 -5.83
CA PHE A 176 -7.32 -0.62 -6.92
C PHE A 176 -7.61 -1.54 -8.11
N GLN A 177 -8.76 -2.21 -8.13
CA GLN A 177 -9.19 -3.04 -9.24
C GLN A 177 -9.24 -2.21 -10.53
N ASN A 178 -8.71 -2.75 -11.63
CA ASN A 178 -8.62 -2.10 -12.94
C ASN A 178 -7.72 -0.84 -12.99
N ARG A 179 -6.89 -0.59 -11.97
CA ARG A 179 -5.89 0.49 -12.03
C ARG A 179 -4.57 -0.02 -12.59
N ASN A 180 -3.85 0.89 -13.25
CA ASN A 180 -2.54 0.59 -13.79
C ASN A 180 -1.58 0.14 -12.66
N ILE A 181 -1.12 -1.12 -12.75
CA ILE A 181 -0.30 -1.75 -11.72
C ILE A 181 1.06 -1.06 -11.54
N ASN A 182 1.58 -0.41 -12.58
CA ASN A 182 2.82 0.35 -12.52
C ASN A 182 2.67 1.66 -11.74
N LEU A 183 1.46 2.20 -11.57
CA LEU A 183 1.25 3.45 -10.82
C LEU A 183 0.74 3.21 -9.41
N LEU A 184 0.21 2.00 -9.17
CA LEU A 184 -0.39 1.61 -7.91
C LEU A 184 0.59 1.77 -6.74
N PHE A 185 1.83 1.31 -6.91
CA PHE A 185 2.82 1.36 -5.83
C PHE A 185 3.13 2.80 -5.40
N GLY A 186 3.42 3.69 -6.35
CA GLY A 186 3.64 5.11 -6.08
C GLY A 186 2.44 5.78 -5.40
N ARG A 187 1.23 5.42 -5.82
CA ARG A 187 0.00 5.93 -5.19
C ARG A 187 -0.18 5.44 -3.76
N VAL A 188 0.12 4.18 -3.48
CA VAL A 188 0.07 3.64 -2.10
C VAL A 188 1.10 4.35 -1.22
N LEU A 189 2.29 4.64 -1.74
CA LEU A 189 3.29 5.45 -1.02
C LEU A 189 2.77 6.86 -0.71
N LEU A 190 2.05 7.51 -1.63
CA LEU A 190 1.38 8.79 -1.38
C LEU A 190 0.29 8.70 -0.31
N ASP A 191 -0.56 7.67 -0.37
CA ASP A 191 -1.63 7.44 0.61
C ASP A 191 -1.06 7.18 2.02
N MET A 192 0.13 6.57 2.11
CA MET A 192 0.88 6.38 3.36
C MET A 192 1.72 7.59 3.79
N SER A 193 1.64 8.71 3.06
CA SER A 193 2.45 9.92 3.27
C SER A 193 3.97 9.69 3.20
N GLN A 194 4.42 8.62 2.53
CA GLN A 194 5.84 8.34 2.30
C GLN A 194 6.34 9.14 1.08
N PHE A 195 6.30 10.47 1.18
CA PHE A 195 6.53 11.38 0.04
C PHE A 195 7.89 11.19 -0.62
N THR A 196 8.97 11.06 0.13
CA THR A 196 10.32 10.84 -0.43
C THR A 196 10.41 9.55 -1.23
N LYS A 197 9.76 8.48 -0.75
CA LYS A 197 9.72 7.19 -1.45
C LYS A 197 8.85 7.28 -2.70
N ALA A 198 7.70 7.93 -2.61
CA ALA A 198 6.83 8.16 -3.76
C ALA A 198 7.53 8.96 -4.86
N GLU A 199 8.27 10.01 -4.47
CA GLU A 199 9.05 10.83 -5.39
C GLU A 199 10.12 9.99 -6.11
N SER A 200 10.96 9.28 -5.36
CA SER A 200 11.97 8.38 -5.94
C SER A 200 11.36 7.36 -6.90
N TYR A 201 10.20 6.81 -6.56
CA TYR A 201 9.48 5.88 -7.43
C TYR A 201 9.05 6.53 -8.75
N PHE A 202 8.37 7.68 -8.69
CA PHE A 202 7.90 8.35 -9.90
C PHE A 202 9.03 8.89 -10.76
N GLN A 203 10.13 9.37 -10.16
CA GLN A 203 11.33 9.77 -10.88
C GLN A 203 11.97 8.58 -11.61
N MET A 204 12.08 7.42 -10.95
CA MET A 204 12.53 6.20 -11.61
C MET A 204 11.59 5.82 -12.77
N MET A 205 10.26 5.93 -12.59
CA MET A 205 9.30 5.69 -13.69
C MET A 205 9.56 6.61 -14.88
N LEU A 206 9.83 7.91 -14.68
CA LEU A 206 10.16 8.83 -15.77
C LEU A 206 11.43 8.42 -16.54
N GLN A 207 12.38 7.73 -15.89
CA GLN A 207 13.62 7.28 -16.52
C GLN A 207 13.45 5.97 -17.30
N VAL A 208 12.66 5.03 -16.77
CA VAL A 208 12.51 3.69 -17.37
C VAL A 208 11.39 3.61 -18.41
N LEU A 209 10.38 4.49 -18.32
CA LEU A 209 9.28 4.50 -19.29
C LEU A 209 9.73 5.15 -20.61
N PRO A 210 9.45 4.53 -21.77
CA PRO A 210 9.68 5.16 -23.07
C PRO A 210 8.94 6.49 -23.21
N ARG A 211 9.49 7.42 -24.01
CA ARG A 211 8.92 8.77 -24.22
C ARG A 211 7.45 8.80 -24.65
N GLN A 212 6.95 7.73 -25.27
CA GLN A 212 5.57 7.64 -25.75
C GLN A 212 4.68 6.72 -24.90
N HIS A 213 5.18 6.22 -23.76
CA HIS A 213 4.44 5.31 -22.89
C HIS A 213 3.09 5.92 -22.47
N GLU A 214 2.06 5.07 -22.35
CA GLU A 214 0.71 5.48 -21.97
C GLU A 214 0.67 6.06 -20.55
N ASP A 215 1.41 5.47 -19.63
CA ASP A 215 1.46 5.88 -18.22
C ASP A 215 2.17 7.20 -17.95
N LEU A 216 2.93 7.74 -18.91
CA LEU A 216 3.77 8.91 -18.69
C LEU A 216 2.96 10.12 -18.19
N ALA A 217 1.75 10.32 -18.75
CA ALA A 217 0.88 11.39 -18.30
C ALA A 217 0.43 11.21 -16.84
N SER A 218 0.09 9.99 -16.45
CA SER A 218 -0.36 9.68 -15.10
C SER A 218 0.79 9.76 -14.09
N VAL A 219 2.03 9.43 -14.49
CA VAL A 219 3.22 9.70 -13.64
C VAL A 219 3.34 11.19 -13.36
N TYR A 220 3.22 12.05 -14.39
CA TYR A 220 3.22 13.50 -14.19
C TYR A 220 2.07 13.99 -13.30
N ASP A 221 0.85 13.45 -13.44
CA ASP A 221 -0.24 13.78 -12.53
C ASP A 221 0.10 13.44 -11.07
N HIS A 222 0.68 12.26 -10.81
CA HIS A 222 1.04 11.86 -9.46
C HIS A 222 2.21 12.65 -8.87
N ILE A 223 3.20 13.05 -9.68
CA ILE A 223 4.24 14.00 -9.26
C ILE A 223 3.62 15.37 -8.95
N GLY A 224 2.62 15.80 -9.74
CA GLY A 224 1.86 17.00 -9.46
C GLY A 224 1.12 16.93 -8.13
N GLU A 225 0.45 15.81 -7.85
CA GLU A 225 -0.22 15.55 -6.58
C GLU A 225 0.75 15.52 -5.40
N LEU A 226 1.90 14.86 -5.55
CA LEU A 226 2.97 14.85 -4.56
C LEU A 226 3.37 16.28 -4.19
N ASN A 227 3.66 17.10 -5.21
CA ASN A 227 4.05 18.48 -5.03
C ASN A 227 2.94 19.35 -4.40
N MET A 228 1.66 19.07 -4.68
CA MET A 228 0.55 19.71 -3.96
C MET A 228 0.59 19.38 -2.46
N ARG A 229 0.80 18.10 -2.11
CA ARG A 229 0.84 17.64 -0.71
C ARG A 229 2.07 18.15 0.05
N THR A 230 3.18 18.38 -0.65
CA THR A 230 4.42 18.94 -0.08
C THR A 230 4.56 20.45 -0.31
N THR A 231 3.47 21.14 -0.68
CA THR A 231 3.38 22.60 -0.89
C THR A 231 4.35 23.19 -1.92
N ASN A 232 4.88 22.37 -2.82
CA ASN A 232 5.72 22.76 -3.96
C ASN A 232 4.85 23.20 -5.15
N TRP A 233 4.04 24.24 -4.95
CA TRP A 233 2.99 24.67 -5.89
C TRP A 233 3.49 24.90 -7.32
N ASN A 234 4.66 25.51 -7.50
CA ASN A 234 5.23 25.78 -8.82
C ASN A 234 5.57 24.50 -9.60
N GLU A 235 6.08 23.48 -8.93
CA GLU A 235 6.33 22.19 -9.57
C GLU A 235 5.04 21.42 -9.79
N ALA A 236 4.06 21.52 -8.89
CA ALA A 236 2.76 20.89 -9.05
C ALA A 236 2.09 21.29 -10.38
N ILE A 237 1.97 22.60 -10.64
CA ILE A 237 1.30 23.09 -11.85
C ILE A 237 2.07 22.77 -13.14
N LYS A 238 3.41 22.74 -13.12
CA LYS A 238 4.23 22.30 -14.26
C LYS A 238 3.96 20.84 -14.62
N ASN A 239 3.90 19.98 -13.60
CA ASN A 239 3.66 18.55 -13.78
C ASN A 239 2.22 18.28 -14.26
N PHE A 240 1.20 18.91 -13.68
CA PHE A 240 -0.18 18.79 -14.17
C PHE A 240 -0.34 19.29 -15.61
N ASN A 241 0.31 20.41 -15.97
CA ASN A 241 0.30 20.88 -17.36
C ASN A 241 0.97 19.91 -18.32
N SER A 242 2.09 19.29 -17.91
CA SER A 242 2.78 18.27 -18.71
C SER A 242 1.88 17.05 -18.94
N ALA A 243 1.22 16.56 -17.89
CA ALA A 243 0.23 15.49 -17.97
C ALA A 243 -0.91 15.85 -18.94
N TYR A 244 -1.49 17.05 -18.79
CA TYR A 244 -2.58 17.55 -19.63
C TYR A 244 -2.17 17.59 -21.11
N GLN A 245 -0.99 18.10 -21.44
CA GLN A 245 -0.53 18.18 -22.83
C GLN A 245 -0.32 16.79 -23.46
N ILE A 246 0.18 15.82 -22.69
CA ILE A 246 0.33 14.44 -23.18
C ILE A 246 -1.04 13.82 -23.44
N LYS A 247 -1.96 13.93 -22.48
CA LYS A 247 -3.34 13.41 -22.61
C LYS A 247 -4.08 14.06 -23.77
N LYS A 248 -4.00 15.39 -23.90
CA LYS A 248 -4.70 16.16 -24.95
C LYS A 248 -4.28 15.74 -26.37
N LYS A 249 -3.03 15.31 -26.56
CA LYS A 249 -2.55 14.82 -27.86
C LYS A 249 -3.08 13.43 -28.22
N LYS A 250 -3.37 12.60 -27.22
CA LYS A 250 -3.75 11.18 -27.40
C LYS A 250 -5.25 10.94 -27.30
N LEU A 251 -5.95 11.74 -26.50
CA LEU A 251 -7.33 11.52 -26.11
C LEU A 251 -8.28 12.51 -26.78
N ARG A 252 -9.53 12.09 -26.97
CA ARG A 252 -10.61 12.99 -27.40
C ARG A 252 -10.83 14.07 -26.34
N SER A 253 -11.31 15.25 -26.75
CA SER A 253 -11.48 16.40 -25.86
C SER A 253 -12.45 16.16 -24.69
N ASN A 254 -13.34 15.17 -24.78
CA ASN A 254 -14.29 14.79 -23.75
C ASN A 254 -13.90 13.52 -22.98
N HIS A 255 -12.61 13.14 -23.00
CA HIS A 255 -12.15 11.94 -22.32
C HIS A 255 -12.04 12.15 -20.80
N PRO A 256 -12.55 11.21 -19.96
CA PRO A 256 -12.54 11.35 -18.49
C PRO A 256 -11.17 11.64 -17.89
N ASP A 257 -10.10 11.03 -18.40
CA ASP A 257 -8.73 11.28 -17.92
C ASP A 257 -8.25 12.73 -18.09
N LEU A 258 -8.78 13.48 -19.06
CA LEU A 258 -8.54 14.92 -19.17
C LEU A 258 -9.24 15.65 -18.03
N GLY A 259 -10.47 15.24 -17.71
CA GLY A 259 -11.24 15.77 -16.59
C GLY A 259 -10.50 15.63 -15.25
N VAL A 260 -9.88 14.47 -15.01
CA VAL A 260 -9.06 14.24 -13.81
C VAL A 260 -7.93 15.27 -13.69
N THR A 261 -7.12 15.45 -14.73
CA THR A 261 -6.01 16.42 -14.69
C THR A 261 -6.50 17.86 -14.60
N LEU A 262 -7.59 18.21 -15.30
CA LEU A 262 -8.20 19.54 -15.21
C LEU A 262 -8.71 19.83 -13.79
N ASN A 263 -9.31 18.85 -13.12
CA ASN A 263 -9.71 18.98 -11.72
C ASN A 263 -8.49 19.19 -10.80
N SER A 264 -7.37 18.51 -11.04
CA SER A 264 -6.11 18.74 -10.31
C SER A 264 -5.54 20.15 -10.53
N ILE A 265 -5.62 20.68 -11.76
CA ILE A 265 -5.25 22.08 -12.04
C ILE A 265 -6.21 23.05 -11.33
N GLY A 266 -7.51 22.76 -11.29
CA GLY A 266 -8.48 23.52 -10.51
C GLY A 266 -8.16 23.53 -9.01
N ASN A 267 -7.77 22.38 -8.45
CA ASN A 267 -7.31 22.26 -7.06
C ASN A 267 -6.09 23.12 -6.79
N TYR A 268 -5.13 23.18 -7.73
CA TYR A 268 -3.98 24.08 -7.63
C TYR A 268 -4.40 25.55 -7.52
N TYR A 269 -5.26 26.03 -8.43
CA TYR A 269 -5.73 27.41 -8.39
C TYR A 269 -6.52 27.74 -7.13
N LYS A 270 -7.33 26.79 -6.65
CA LYS A 270 -8.05 26.91 -5.37
C LYS A 270 -7.06 27.04 -4.20
N ALA A 271 -6.01 26.21 -4.16
CA ALA A 271 -5.02 26.22 -3.08
C ALA A 271 -4.22 27.53 -2.99
N ILE A 272 -3.96 28.20 -4.13
CA ILE A 272 -3.30 29.51 -4.16
C ILE A 272 -4.28 30.69 -4.05
N GLY A 273 -5.56 30.43 -3.79
CA GLY A 273 -6.61 31.45 -3.59
C GLY A 273 -7.20 32.07 -4.86
N ASN A 274 -6.84 31.60 -6.06
CA ASN A 274 -7.45 32.07 -7.30
C ASN A 274 -8.71 31.25 -7.64
N LEU A 275 -9.82 31.60 -6.98
CA LEU A 275 -11.09 30.87 -7.11
C LEU A 275 -11.74 31.00 -8.49
N THR A 276 -11.53 32.13 -9.18
CA THR A 276 -12.04 32.35 -10.54
C THR A 276 -11.46 31.33 -11.52
N GLU A 277 -10.14 31.18 -11.52
CA GLU A 277 -9.49 30.19 -12.40
C GLU A 277 -9.76 28.76 -11.97
N ALA A 278 -9.87 28.50 -10.67
CA ALA A 278 -10.30 27.19 -10.18
C ALA A 278 -11.65 26.79 -10.80
N ASN A 279 -12.65 27.69 -10.76
CA ASN A 279 -13.96 27.46 -11.37
C ASN A 279 -13.90 27.22 -12.89
N VAL A 280 -13.06 27.96 -13.62
CA VAL A 280 -12.85 27.74 -15.05
C VAL A 280 -12.36 26.30 -15.32
N TYR A 281 -11.39 25.82 -14.56
CA TYR A 281 -10.84 24.48 -14.73
C TYR A 281 -11.79 23.38 -14.27
N TYR A 282 -12.54 23.57 -13.16
CA TYR A 282 -13.57 22.62 -12.74
C TYR A 282 -14.71 22.51 -13.76
N THR A 283 -15.15 23.63 -14.34
CA THR A 283 -16.17 23.61 -15.41
C THR A 283 -15.67 22.84 -16.63
N LYS A 284 -14.42 23.07 -17.05
CA LYS A 284 -13.79 22.28 -18.13
C LYS A 284 -13.71 20.79 -17.77
N ALA A 285 -13.41 20.46 -16.51
CA ALA A 285 -13.35 19.08 -16.03
C ALA A 285 -14.72 18.38 -16.12
N LEU A 286 -15.81 19.07 -15.74
CA LEU A 286 -17.18 18.56 -15.88
C LEU A 286 -17.54 18.28 -17.35
N CYS A 287 -17.15 19.14 -18.28
CA CYS A 287 -17.38 18.89 -19.71
C CYS A 287 -16.60 17.69 -20.28
N CYS A 288 -15.53 17.27 -19.60
CA CYS A 288 -14.69 16.15 -20.03
C CYS A 288 -15.04 14.82 -19.36
N SER A 289 -15.88 14.80 -18.34
CA SER A 289 -16.07 13.63 -17.49
C SER A 289 -17.44 12.99 -17.68
N ASN A 290 -17.48 11.86 -18.38
CA ASN A 290 -18.57 10.89 -18.24
C ASN A 290 -18.37 9.95 -17.05
N ASP A 291 -17.23 10.06 -16.34
CA ASP A 291 -16.98 9.33 -15.11
C ASP A 291 -17.74 9.98 -13.94
N GLN A 292 -18.74 9.26 -13.43
CA GLN A 292 -19.65 9.73 -12.38
C GLN A 292 -18.89 10.14 -11.11
N LYS A 293 -17.82 9.42 -10.74
CA LYS A 293 -17.05 9.71 -9.53
C LYS A 293 -16.31 11.03 -9.65
N ASN A 294 -15.64 11.27 -10.77
CA ASN A 294 -14.95 12.54 -11.03
C ASN A 294 -15.93 13.70 -11.14
N VAL A 295 -17.13 13.49 -11.69
CA VAL A 295 -18.20 14.50 -11.71
C VAL A 295 -18.58 14.89 -10.28
N ALA A 296 -18.84 13.90 -9.41
CA ALA A 296 -19.18 14.15 -8.00
C ALA A 296 -18.06 14.92 -7.27
N ILE A 297 -16.81 14.49 -7.40
CA ILE A 297 -15.65 15.18 -6.79
C ILE A 297 -15.54 16.63 -7.30
N THR A 298 -15.74 16.84 -8.59
CA THR A 298 -15.67 18.19 -9.18
C THR A 298 -16.80 19.08 -8.67
N LYS A 299 -18.01 18.54 -8.49
CA LYS A 299 -19.14 19.26 -7.87
C LYS A 299 -18.87 19.65 -6.42
N LEU A 300 -18.28 18.77 -5.61
CA LEU A 300 -17.86 19.11 -4.23
C LEU A 300 -16.83 20.26 -4.22
N ASN A 301 -15.90 20.23 -5.15
CA ASN A 301 -14.88 21.26 -5.32
C ASN A 301 -15.48 22.63 -5.68
N ILE A 302 -16.46 22.66 -6.60
CA ILE A 302 -17.21 23.88 -6.94
C ILE A 302 -18.07 24.31 -5.74
N GLY A 303 -18.75 23.38 -5.07
CA GLY A 303 -19.53 23.66 -3.86
C GLY A 303 -18.70 24.37 -2.79
N THR A 304 -17.47 23.92 -2.56
CA THR A 304 -16.52 24.58 -1.66
C THR A 304 -16.23 26.04 -2.06
N ILE A 305 -16.08 26.31 -3.37
CA ILE A 305 -15.89 27.69 -3.85
C ILE A 305 -17.14 28.54 -3.59
N HIS A 306 -18.33 27.99 -3.84
CA HIS A 306 -19.59 28.66 -3.52
C HIS A 306 -19.69 28.97 -2.01
N THR A 307 -19.29 28.05 -1.14
CA THR A 307 -19.22 28.27 0.31
C THR A 307 -18.31 29.46 0.66
N ILE A 308 -17.10 29.51 0.07
CA ILE A 308 -16.15 30.61 0.30
C ILE A 308 -16.73 31.96 -0.16
N ASN A 309 -17.53 31.95 -1.23
CA ASN A 309 -18.21 33.14 -1.76
C ASN A 309 -19.51 33.50 -1.00
N GLY A 310 -19.90 32.75 0.03
CA GLY A 310 -21.14 32.96 0.80
C GLY A 310 -22.42 32.48 0.09
N GLN A 311 -22.29 31.73 -1.00
CA GLN A 311 -23.38 31.15 -1.79
C GLN A 311 -23.75 29.78 -1.22
N TYR A 312 -24.30 29.79 0.01
CA TYR A 312 -24.47 28.56 0.79
C TYR A 312 -25.52 27.61 0.22
N ASP A 313 -26.63 28.12 -0.31
CA ASP A 313 -27.71 27.28 -0.83
C ASP A 313 -27.25 26.55 -2.10
N GLU A 314 -26.58 27.25 -3.02
CA GLU A 314 -25.98 26.63 -4.22
C GLU A 314 -24.87 25.64 -3.86
N ALA A 315 -24.10 25.91 -2.81
CA ALA A 315 -23.07 24.98 -2.33
C ALA A 315 -23.68 23.68 -1.79
N VAL A 316 -24.78 23.78 -1.03
CA VAL A 316 -25.51 22.60 -0.51
C VAL A 316 -26.07 21.77 -1.66
N ASP A 317 -26.74 22.40 -2.63
CA ASP A 317 -27.31 21.70 -3.80
C ASP A 317 -26.23 20.91 -4.55
N LEU A 318 -25.08 21.54 -4.84
CA LEU A 318 -23.96 20.88 -5.50
C LEU A 318 -23.42 19.68 -4.71
N CYS A 319 -23.34 19.80 -3.38
CA CYS A 319 -22.86 18.72 -2.52
C CYS A 319 -23.88 17.58 -2.37
N MET A 320 -25.18 17.88 -2.36
CA MET A 320 -26.24 16.87 -2.40
C MET A 320 -26.24 16.12 -3.72
N GLU A 321 -26.13 16.82 -4.86
CA GLU A 321 -26.01 16.18 -6.17
C GLU A 321 -24.77 15.27 -6.25
N ALA A 322 -23.62 15.70 -5.70
CA ALA A 322 -22.43 14.88 -5.64
C ALA A 322 -22.65 13.60 -4.81
N ARG A 323 -23.28 13.72 -3.63
CA ARG A 323 -23.66 12.59 -2.78
C ARG A 323 -24.55 11.60 -3.54
N ASP A 324 -25.58 12.10 -4.21
CA ASP A 324 -26.55 11.25 -4.91
C ASP A 324 -25.92 10.51 -6.08
N ILE A 325 -24.98 11.15 -6.80
CA ILE A 325 -24.17 10.48 -7.82
C ILE A 325 -23.33 9.36 -7.20
N LEU A 326 -22.64 9.61 -6.07
CA LEU A 326 -21.82 8.60 -5.40
C LEU A 326 -22.66 7.42 -4.88
N GLN A 327 -23.87 7.67 -4.38
CA GLN A 327 -24.81 6.63 -3.93
C GLN A 327 -25.25 5.69 -5.06
N GLN A 328 -25.32 6.19 -6.31
CA GLN A 328 -25.68 5.37 -7.47
C GLN A 328 -24.52 4.46 -7.95
N ILE A 329 -23.28 4.72 -7.51
CA ILE A 329 -22.12 3.91 -7.87
C ILE A 329 -22.07 2.67 -6.97
N GLN A 330 -22.37 1.50 -7.53
CA GLN A 330 -22.48 0.22 -6.80
C GLN A 330 -21.24 -0.13 -5.95
N SER A 331 -20.05 0.29 -6.37
CA SER A 331 -18.78 0.03 -5.66
C SER A 331 -18.23 1.25 -4.91
N CYS A 332 -19.06 2.27 -4.64
CA CYS A 332 -18.63 3.43 -3.89
C CYS A 332 -18.39 3.07 -2.42
N PRO A 333 -17.21 3.37 -1.85
CA PRO A 333 -17.00 3.22 -0.42
C PRO A 333 -17.95 4.14 0.37
N GLN A 334 -18.57 3.61 1.43
CA GLN A 334 -19.47 4.38 2.28
C GLN A 334 -18.80 5.65 2.83
N ALA A 335 -17.50 5.59 3.14
CA ALA A 335 -16.72 6.73 3.60
C ALA A 335 -16.74 7.93 2.63
N GLU A 336 -16.82 7.71 1.31
CA GLU A 336 -16.89 8.81 0.33
C GLU A 336 -18.26 9.50 0.33
N ILE A 337 -19.33 8.74 0.58
CA ILE A 337 -20.69 9.28 0.74
C ILE A 337 -20.77 10.08 2.06
N LEU A 338 -20.24 9.53 3.15
CA LEU A 338 -20.19 10.21 4.46
C LEU A 338 -19.36 11.48 4.42
N HIS A 339 -18.29 11.53 3.62
CA HIS A 339 -17.51 12.74 3.41
C HIS A 339 -18.36 13.89 2.85
N CYS A 340 -19.31 13.60 1.95
CA CYS A 340 -20.25 14.60 1.43
C CYS A 340 -21.15 15.15 2.56
N HIS A 341 -21.63 14.29 3.46
CA HIS A 341 -22.41 14.73 4.63
C HIS A 341 -21.58 15.65 5.54
N GLY A 342 -20.29 15.35 5.75
CA GLY A 342 -19.39 16.24 6.50
C GLY A 342 -19.28 17.63 5.86
N ILE A 343 -19.05 17.70 4.54
CA ILE A 343 -18.98 18.97 3.80
C ILE A 343 -20.30 19.74 3.90
N ILE A 344 -21.44 19.07 3.74
CA ILE A 344 -22.76 19.71 3.87
C ILE A 344 -22.94 20.27 5.29
N GLY A 345 -22.52 19.51 6.32
CA GLY A 345 -22.50 19.98 7.70
C GLY A 345 -21.66 21.24 7.89
N ASP A 346 -20.47 21.29 7.29
CA ASP A 346 -19.59 22.47 7.33
C ASP A 346 -20.23 23.70 6.67
N ILE A 347 -20.99 23.50 5.59
CA ILE A 347 -21.71 24.58 4.91
C ILE A 347 -22.84 25.12 5.79
N HIS A 348 -23.64 24.25 6.42
CA HIS A 348 -24.68 24.67 7.36
C HIS A 348 -24.10 25.37 8.59
N LEU A 349 -22.94 24.92 9.07
CA LEU A 349 -22.21 25.59 10.14
C LEU A 349 -21.79 27.01 9.72
N ALA A 350 -21.25 27.19 8.51
CA ALA A 350 -20.90 28.51 7.96
C ALA A 350 -22.13 29.42 7.79
N LYS A 351 -23.31 28.83 7.48
CA LYS A 351 -24.62 29.50 7.44
C LYS A 351 -25.20 29.81 8.84
N GLN A 352 -24.56 29.33 9.92
CA GLN A 352 -25.05 29.40 11.31
C GLN A 352 -26.36 28.60 11.55
N ASP A 353 -26.63 27.60 10.71
CA ASP A 353 -27.73 26.67 10.87
C ASP A 353 -27.26 25.44 11.66
N TYR A 354 -27.08 25.65 12.96
CA TYR A 354 -26.45 24.66 13.85
C TYR A 354 -27.22 23.34 13.94
N GLN A 355 -28.55 23.39 13.81
CA GLN A 355 -29.37 22.19 13.89
C GLN A 355 -29.13 21.27 12.69
N GLN A 356 -29.19 21.81 11.47
CA GLN A 356 -28.91 21.03 10.26
C GLN A 356 -27.45 20.57 10.24
N ALA A 357 -26.50 21.41 10.64
CA ALA A 357 -25.09 21.02 10.74
C ALA A 357 -24.91 19.79 11.64
N GLN A 358 -25.54 19.79 12.82
CA GLN A 358 -25.51 18.66 13.75
C GLN A 358 -26.09 17.37 13.12
N ASP A 359 -27.24 17.47 12.44
CA ASP A 359 -27.89 16.31 11.82
C ASP A 359 -27.01 15.66 10.73
N PHE A 360 -26.33 16.48 9.92
CA PHE A 360 -25.38 16.02 8.92
C PHE A 360 -24.12 15.40 9.54
N TYR A 361 -23.56 16.00 10.59
CA TYR A 361 -22.40 15.43 11.29
C TYR A 361 -22.72 14.11 11.98
N LEU A 362 -23.91 13.97 12.59
CA LEU A 362 -24.37 12.71 13.18
C LEU A 362 -24.52 11.59 12.14
N THR A 363 -24.92 11.95 10.92
CA THR A 363 -24.98 10.99 9.82
C THR A 363 -23.58 10.60 9.34
N ALA A 364 -22.65 11.56 9.27
CA ALA A 364 -21.26 11.32 8.84
C ALA A 364 -20.44 10.45 9.82
N PHE A 365 -20.82 10.42 11.11
CA PHE A 365 -20.11 9.68 12.16
C PHE A 365 -20.62 8.25 12.40
N LYS A 366 -21.82 7.91 11.92
CA LYS A 366 -22.38 6.54 11.98
C LYS A 366 -21.73 5.65 10.94
#